data_AF-A0A4U9HK87-F1
#
_entry.id   AF-A0A4U9HK87-F1
#
_cell.length_a   1.000
_cell.length_b   1.000
_cell.length_c   1.000
_cell.angle_alpha   90.00
_cell.angle_beta   90.00
_cell.angle_gamma   90.00
#
_symmetry.space_group_name_H-M   'P 1'
#
loop_
_entity.id
_entity.type
_entity.pdbx_description
1 polymer ?
#
loop_
_entity_poly.entity_id
_entity_poly.type
_entity_poly.pdbx_seq_one_letter_code
_entity_poly.pdbx_strand_id
1 'polypeptide(L)' 'MAEVDENQLAALRARTDRLLTALNVADDQKMAEWLQQRLGLLAQRDTAMLHRLLHDIEKKLAE' A
#
# COMPACT_ATOMS: atom_id res chain seq x y z
N MET A 1 14.28 15.58 7.16
CA MET A 1 13.39 15.18 6.05
C MET A 1 12.95 13.72 6.12
N ALA A 2 13.62 12.83 6.88
CA ALA A 2 13.26 11.41 6.98
C ALA A 2 11.86 11.09 7.57
N GLU A 3 11.33 11.91 8.49
CA GLU A 3 10.02 11.65 9.13
C GLU A 3 8.82 11.71 8.18
N VAL A 4 8.89 12.52 7.13
CA VAL A 4 7.82 12.62 6.12
C VAL A 4 7.75 11.33 5.31
N ASP A 5 8.90 10.72 5.09
CA ASP A 5 9.04 9.54 4.25
C ASP A 5 8.50 8.29 4.97
N GLU A 6 8.78 8.16 6.27
CA GLU A 6 8.25 7.10 7.11
C GLU A 6 6.73 7.21 7.30
N ASN A 7 6.20 8.42 7.48
CA ASN A 7 4.75 8.63 7.61
C ASN A 7 4.00 8.31 6.31
N GLN A 8 4.55 8.66 5.14
CA GLN A 8 3.96 8.28 3.86
C GLN A 8 4.00 6.77 3.64
N LEU A 9 5.10 6.11 4.02
CA LEU A 9 5.21 4.67 3.94
C LEU A 9 4.20 3.97 4.85
N ALA A 10 4.05 4.43 6.09
CA ALA A 10 3.08 3.90 7.04
C ALA A 10 1.63 4.07 6.53
N ALA A 11 1.29 5.22 5.96
CA ALA A 11 -0.02 5.47 5.36
C ALA A 11 -0.30 4.54 4.16
N LEU A 12 0.70 4.31 3.31
CA LEU A 12 0.59 3.40 2.18
C LEU A 12 0.36 1.95 2.64
N ARG A 13 1.09 1.55 3.69
CA ARG A 13 1.02 0.20 4.27
C ARG A 13 -0.37 -0.06 4.85
N ALA A 14 -0.93 0.90 5.58
CA ALA A 14 -2.28 0.81 6.13
C ALA A 14 -3.37 0.78 5.06
N ARG A 15 -3.22 1.53 3.95
CA ARG A 15 -4.16 1.47 2.82
C ARG A 15 -4.11 0.13 2.09
N THR A 16 -2.90 -0.36 1.85
CA THR A 16 -2.67 -1.66 1.23
C THR A 16 -3.35 -2.78 2.01
N ASP A 17 -3.22 -2.77 3.34
CA ASP A 17 -3.84 -3.74 4.24
C ASP A 17 -5.38 -3.71 4.17
N ARG A 18 -5.96 -2.50 4.18
CA ARG A 18 -7.41 -2.32 3.98
C ARG A 18 -7.89 -2.84 2.63
N LEU A 19 -7.14 -2.60 1.55
CA LEU A 19 -7.48 -3.07 0.22
C LEU A 19 -7.43 -4.61 0.15
N LEU A 20 -6.39 -5.23 0.71
CA LEU A 20 -6.27 -6.69 0.77
C LEU A 20 -7.41 -7.33 1.56
N THR A 21 -7.82 -6.69 2.66
CA THR A 21 -8.99 -7.09 3.45
C THR A 21 -10.29 -6.95 2.65
N ALA A 22 -10.49 -5.82 1.95
CA ALA A 22 -11.68 -5.56 1.14
C ALA A 22 -11.81 -6.52 -0.05
N LEU A 23 -10.68 -6.91 -0.65
CA LEU A 23 -10.62 -7.85 -1.76
C LEU A 23 -10.67 -9.32 -1.30
N ASN A 24 -10.76 -9.59 0.01
CA ASN A 24 -10.72 -10.93 0.62
C ASN A 24 -9.47 -11.74 0.21
N VAL A 25 -8.38 -11.06 -0.16
CA VAL A 25 -7.04 -11.64 -0.43
C VAL A 25 -6.14 -11.53 0.80
N ALA A 26 -6.68 -11.15 1.95
CA ALA A 26 -5.97 -11.16 3.23
C ALA A 26 -5.49 -12.56 3.64
N ASP A 27 -6.10 -13.63 3.12
CA ASP A 27 -5.64 -15.02 3.32
C ASP A 27 -4.32 -15.31 2.59
N ASP A 28 -4.00 -14.52 1.55
CA ASP A 28 -2.72 -14.55 0.82
C ASP A 28 -1.63 -13.79 1.62
N GLN A 29 -1.38 -14.28 2.82
CA GLN A 29 -0.49 -13.69 3.81
C GLN A 29 0.94 -13.52 3.28
N LYS A 30 1.42 -14.45 2.45
CA LYS A 30 2.71 -14.35 1.73
C LYS A 30 2.76 -13.15 0.80
N MET A 31 1.68 -12.86 0.09
CA MET A 31 1.63 -11.74 -0.85
C MET A 31 1.55 -10.41 -0.11
N ALA A 32 0.79 -10.36 0.99
CA ALA A 32 0.75 -9.23 1.90
C ALA A 32 2.14 -8.93 2.51
N GLU A 33 2.82 -9.95 3.04
CA GLU A 33 4.17 -9.81 3.59
C GLU A 33 5.19 -9.39 2.53
N TRP A 34 5.16 -10.01 1.36
CA TRP A 34 6.06 -9.65 0.25
C TRP A 34 5.86 -8.20 -0.19
N LEU A 35 4.61 -7.73 -0.24
CA LEU A 35 4.28 -6.35 -0.58
C LEU A 35 4.80 -5.39 0.49
N GLN A 36 4.63 -5.72 1.78
CA GLN A 36 5.18 -4.92 2.87
C GLN A 36 6.71 -4.84 2.85
N GLN A 37 7.42 -5.92 2.52
CA GLN A 37 8.88 -5.91 2.36
C GLN A 37 9.32 -5.09 1.16
N ARG A 38 8.60 -5.20 0.03
CA ARG A 38 8.88 -4.41 -1.17
C ARG A 38 8.64 -2.92 -0.95
N LEU A 39 7.58 -2.56 -0.24
CA LEU A 39 7.29 -1.19 0.15
C LEU A 39 8.46 -0.55 0.92
N GLY A 40 9.09 -1.29 1.84
CA GLY A 40 10.27 -0.81 2.57
C GLY A 40 11.53 -0.58 1.71
N LEU A 41 11.54 -1.05 0.45
CA LEU A 41 12.63 -0.86 -0.51
C LEU A 41 12.32 0.21 -1.58
N LEU A 42 11.08 0.72 -1.64
CA LEU A 42 10.68 1.71 -2.64
C LEU A 42 11.19 3.11 -2.28
N ALA A 43 11.72 3.81 -3.29
CA ALA A 43 12.04 5.23 -3.17
C ALA A 43 10.76 6.08 -3.10
N GLN A 44 10.84 7.27 -2.50
CA GLN A 44 9.73 8.24 -2.33
C GLN A 44 8.83 8.41 -3.56
N ARG A 45 9.45 8.41 -4.75
CA ARG A 45 8.76 8.60 -6.02
C ARG A 45 7.80 7.44 -6.33
N ASP A 46 8.21 6.22 -6.05
CA ASP A 46 7.42 5.02 -6.28
C ASP A 46 6.30 4.90 -5.23
N THR A 47 6.56 5.31 -3.98
CA THR A 47 5.55 5.41 -2.91
C THR A 47 4.37 6.30 -3.31
N ALA A 48 4.64 7.44 -3.94
CA ALA A 48 3.60 8.38 -4.40
C ALA A 48 2.77 7.80 -5.57
N MET A 49 3.39 7.11 -6.53
CA MET A 49 2.66 6.43 -7.61
C MET A 49 1.81 5.29 -7.06
N LEU A 50 2.34 4.50 -6.12
CA LEU A 50 1.60 3.39 -5.52
C LEU A 50 0.40 3.89 -4.73
N HIS A 51 0.55 4.98 -3.98
CA HIS A 51 -0.56 5.64 -3.28
C HIS A 51 -1.70 6.01 -4.23
N ARG A 52 -1.36 6.53 -5.41
CA ARG A 52 -2.32 6.94 -6.42
C ARG A 52 -3.00 5.73 -7.07
N LEU A 53 -2.24 4.68 -7.37
CA LEU A 53 -2.76 3.43 -7.92
C LEU A 53 -3.74 2.76 -6.95
N LEU A 54 -3.35 2.63 -5.67
CA LEU A 54 -4.21 2.07 -4.62
C LEU A 54 -5.51 2.85 -4.48
N HIS A 55 -5.42 4.18 -4.49
CA HIS A 55 -6.61 5.03 -4.41
C HIS A 55 -7.55 4.85 -5.62
N ASP A 56 -6.99 4.68 -6.82
CA ASP A 56 -7.80 4.45 -8.03
C ASP A 56 -8.50 3.08 -7.98
N ILE A 57 -7.82 2.04 -7.49
CA ILE A 57 -8.40 0.70 -7.27
C ILE A 57 -9.49 0.75 -6.19
N GLU A 58 -9.23 1.39 -5.03
CA GLU A 58 -10.24 1.59 -3.98
C GLU A 58 -11.50 2.26 -4.55
N LYS A 59 -11.30 3.32 -5.34
CA LYS A 59 -12.39 4.07 -5.96
C LYS A 59 -13.17 3.21 -6.96
N LYS A 60 -12.46 2.42 -7.79
CA LYS A 60 -13.07 1.51 -8.77
C LYS A 60 -13.82 0.33 -8.16
N LEU A 61 -13.40 -0.12 -6.97
CA LEU A 61 -14.05 -1.20 -6.25
C LEU A 61 -15.28 -0.73 -5.45
N ALA A 62 -15.33 0.56 -5.10
CA ALA A 62 -16.42 1.19 -4.37
C ALA A 62 -17.53 1.77 -5.28
N GLU A 63 -17.31 1.84 -6.60
CA GLU A 63 -18.33 2.11 -7.63
C GLU A 63 -19.02 0.81 -8.06
#